data_AF-A0A496ZPX0-F1
#
_entry.id   AF-A0A496ZPX0-F1
#
_cell.length_a   1.000
_cell.length_b   1.000
_cell.length_c   1.000
_cell.angle_alpha   90.00
_cell.angle_beta   90.00
_cell.angle_gamma   90.00
#
_symmetry.space_group_name_H-M   'P 1'
#
loop_
_entity.id
_entity.type
_entity.pdbx_description
1 polymer ?
#
loop_
_entity_poly.entity_id
_entity_poly.type
_entity_poly.pdbx_seq_one_letter_code
_entity_poly.pdbx_strand_id
1 'polypeptide(L)'
;MLIWLSFVISLVLLLYIARKSLWLAMMTSALVLGIFNLNPDQMLQVVKNTIFDIPILLLAVAVGLIPLIGGGLQRSGLLNDLVNNLQVKRQVFLGFSPALMGLLPIPGGALLSAPMLIRAGDDISGDSYAAINVWFRHILILIYPLGALLPCAKMADVNIYSVILYVLPAFIILFLLGYFFFLRNVSGDMPSVHKINYKKLFIPLMIIISAPAIHITLSNLGVFDEISLMIGISVSLILTATIGKL
;
A
#
# COMPACT_ATOMS: atom_id res chain seq x y z
N MET A 1 15.06 9.21 -34.24
CA MET A 1 16.11 9.42 -33.23
C MET A 1 15.69 10.39 -32.12
N LEU A 2 15.05 11.53 -32.44
CA LEU A 2 14.68 12.55 -31.44
C LEU A 2 13.78 12.01 -30.30
N ILE A 3 12.79 11.16 -30.61
CA ILE A 3 11.87 10.55 -29.63
C ILE A 3 12.62 9.68 -28.61
N TRP A 4 13.54 8.83 -29.10
CA TRP A 4 14.35 7.98 -28.21
C TRP A 4 15.29 8.80 -27.34
N LEU A 5 15.87 9.87 -27.89
CA LEU A 5 16.72 10.78 -27.14
C LEU A 5 15.94 11.50 -26.04
N SER A 6 14.77 12.07 -26.35
CA SER A 6 13.92 12.75 -25.38
C SER A 6 13.41 11.79 -24.31
N PHE A 7 13.07 10.55 -24.67
CA PHE A 7 12.74 9.49 -23.73
C PHE A 7 13.89 9.20 -22.76
N VAL A 8 15.10 8.98 -23.26
CA VAL A 8 16.28 8.73 -22.40
C VAL A 8 16.56 9.92 -21.49
N ILE A 9 16.51 11.15 -22.01
CA ILE A 9 16.72 12.37 -21.20
C ILE A 9 15.67 12.45 -20.08
N SER A 10 14.39 12.23 -20.40
CA SER A 10 13.32 12.25 -19.41
C SER A 10 13.52 11.19 -18.32
N LEU A 11 13.98 9.99 -18.70
CA LEU A 11 14.21 8.89 -17.78
C LEU A 11 15.41 9.17 -16.86
N VAL A 12 16.49 9.76 -17.40
CA VAL A 12 17.64 10.20 -16.61
C VAL A 12 17.25 11.29 -15.61
N LEU A 13 16.46 12.28 -16.05
CA LEU A 13 15.94 13.34 -15.16
C LEU A 13 15.05 12.76 -14.07
N LEU A 14 14.16 11.83 -14.42
CA LEU A 14 13.28 11.14 -13.48
C LEU A 14 14.11 10.47 -12.39
N LEU A 15 15.07 9.63 -12.78
CA LEU A 15 15.91 8.91 -11.82
C LEU A 15 16.79 9.84 -10.98
N TYR A 16 17.32 10.92 -11.56
CA TYR A 16 18.19 11.86 -10.87
C TYR A 16 17.43 12.68 -9.81
N ILE A 17 16.28 13.25 -10.20
CA ILE A 17 15.46 14.14 -9.36
C ILE A 17 14.67 13.34 -8.32
N ALA A 18 14.24 12.10 -8.64
CA ALA A 18 13.42 11.27 -7.74
C ALA A 18 14.14 10.96 -6.42
N ARG A 19 15.48 11.03 -6.40
CA ARG A 19 16.29 10.92 -5.18
C ARG A 19 16.02 12.03 -4.16
N LYS A 20 15.54 13.19 -4.61
CA LYS A 20 15.19 14.36 -3.77
C LYS A 20 13.69 14.55 -3.65
N SER A 21 12.95 14.43 -4.76
CA SER A 21 11.51 14.63 -4.79
C SER A 21 10.89 13.87 -5.96
N LEU A 22 10.01 12.92 -5.64
CA LEU A 22 9.34 12.10 -6.64
C LEU A 22 8.37 12.92 -7.50
N TRP A 23 7.61 13.84 -6.89
CA TRP A 23 6.62 14.64 -7.64
C TRP A 23 7.31 15.59 -8.62
N LEU A 24 8.43 16.22 -8.23
CA LEU A 24 9.23 17.05 -9.13
C LEU A 24 9.82 16.23 -10.26
N ALA A 25 10.31 15.03 -9.96
CA ALA A 25 10.85 14.12 -10.97
C ALA A 25 9.81 13.76 -12.03
N MET A 26 8.61 13.35 -11.59
CA MET A 26 7.53 13.01 -12.52
C MET A 26 7.11 14.20 -13.37
N MET A 27 6.90 15.37 -12.75
CA MET A 27 6.46 16.57 -13.46
C MET A 27 7.49 17.08 -14.46
N THR A 28 8.76 17.20 -14.06
CA THR A 28 9.84 17.66 -14.95
C THR A 28 10.08 16.69 -16.11
N SER A 29 10.05 15.39 -15.85
CA SER A 29 10.26 14.36 -16.88
C SER A 29 9.12 14.33 -17.89
N ALA A 30 7.87 14.47 -17.42
CA ALA A 30 6.70 14.59 -18.29
C ALA A 30 6.74 15.86 -19.14
N LEU A 31 7.15 17.00 -18.57
CA LEU A 31 7.31 18.25 -19.32
C LEU A 31 8.40 18.14 -20.38
N VAL A 32 9.55 17.52 -20.07
CA VAL A 32 10.61 17.26 -21.06
C VAL A 32 10.10 16.37 -22.19
N LEU A 33 9.37 15.29 -21.87
CA LEU A 33 8.74 14.46 -22.91
C LEU A 33 7.78 15.26 -23.79
N GLY A 34 6.93 16.09 -23.17
CA GLY A 34 5.98 16.93 -23.89
C GLY A 34 6.66 17.93 -24.82
N ILE A 35 7.64 18.71 -24.30
CA ILE A 35 8.32 19.77 -25.05
C ILE A 35 9.04 19.23 -26.29
N PHE A 36 9.64 18.05 -26.20
CA PHE A 36 10.40 17.48 -27.32
C PHE A 36 9.54 16.75 -28.36
N ASN A 37 8.31 16.34 -28.02
CA ASN A 37 7.49 15.48 -28.88
C ASN A 37 6.13 16.08 -29.27
N LEU A 38 5.68 17.16 -28.61
CA LEU A 38 4.39 17.81 -28.86
C LEU A 38 4.58 19.27 -29.28
N ASN A 39 3.66 19.76 -30.11
CA ASN A 39 3.57 21.18 -30.40
C ASN A 39 3.00 21.95 -29.18
N PRO A 40 3.28 23.27 -29.04
CA PRO A 40 2.81 24.05 -27.88
C PRO A 40 1.31 23.95 -27.60
N ASP A 41 0.48 23.95 -28.66
CA ASP A 41 -0.98 23.83 -28.52
C ASP A 41 -1.39 22.45 -28.00
N GLN A 42 -0.75 21.38 -28.50
CA GLN A 42 -0.99 20.01 -28.04
C GLN A 42 -0.55 19.85 -26.58
N MET A 43 0.60 20.42 -26.21
CA MET A 43 1.09 20.41 -24.84
C MET A 43 0.11 21.12 -23.89
N LEU A 44 -0.37 22.30 -24.27
CA LEU A 44 -1.36 23.03 -23.48
C LEU A 44 -2.66 22.24 -23.35
N GLN A 45 -3.12 21.61 -24.43
CA GLN A 45 -4.32 20.79 -24.42
C GLN A 45 -4.17 19.56 -23.51
N VAL A 46 -3.03 18.86 -23.55
CA VAL A 46 -2.75 17.73 -22.65
C VAL A 46 -2.74 18.19 -21.19
N VAL A 47 -2.02 19.27 -20.87
CA VAL A 47 -1.96 19.82 -19.51
C VAL A 47 -3.37 20.19 -19.01
N LYS A 48 -4.15 20.88 -19.84
CA LYS A 48 -5.53 21.25 -19.51
C LYS A 48 -6.38 20.02 -19.28
N ASN A 49 -6.32 19.02 -20.17
CA ASN A 49 -7.07 17.79 -20.03
C ASN A 49 -6.69 17.07 -18.74
N THR A 50 -5.41 16.94 -18.40
CA THR A 50 -4.96 16.29 -17.16
C THR A 50 -5.42 17.03 -15.90
N ILE A 51 -5.34 18.37 -15.87
CA ILE A 51 -5.72 19.16 -14.69
C ILE A 51 -7.23 19.14 -14.45
N PHE A 52 -8.04 19.08 -15.50
CA PHE A 52 -9.50 19.11 -15.41
C PHE A 52 -10.16 17.74 -15.57
N ASP A 53 -9.38 16.66 -15.69
CA ASP A 53 -9.89 15.30 -15.77
C ASP A 53 -10.39 14.85 -14.39
N ILE A 54 -11.71 14.62 -14.30
CA ILE A 54 -12.37 14.24 -13.04
C ILE A 54 -11.81 12.92 -12.49
N PRO A 55 -11.64 11.84 -13.29
CA PRO A 55 -11.02 10.61 -12.80
C PRO A 55 -9.63 10.80 -12.18
N ILE A 56 -8.73 11.55 -12.84
CA ILE A 56 -7.40 11.86 -12.31
C ILE A 56 -7.49 12.63 -10.99
N LEU A 57 -8.37 13.64 -10.91
CA LEU A 57 -8.55 14.43 -9.70
C LEU A 57 -9.09 13.57 -8.54
N LEU A 58 -10.09 12.72 -8.80
CA LEU A 58 -10.63 11.80 -7.79
C LEU A 58 -9.56 10.81 -7.33
N LEU A 59 -8.77 10.25 -8.25
CA LEU A 59 -7.66 9.37 -7.91
C LEU A 59 -6.60 10.08 -7.06
N ALA A 60 -6.25 11.32 -7.39
CA ALA A 60 -5.29 12.12 -6.62
C ALA A 60 -5.78 12.35 -5.18
N VAL A 61 -7.07 12.68 -5.02
CA VAL A 61 -7.71 12.80 -3.69
C VAL A 61 -7.69 11.44 -2.97
N ALA A 62 -8.01 10.34 -3.66
CA ALA A 62 -7.94 8.99 -3.11
C ALA A 62 -6.58 8.67 -2.49
N VAL A 63 -5.53 8.82 -3.29
CA VAL A 63 -4.16 8.51 -2.89
C VAL A 63 -3.68 9.43 -1.76
N GLY A 64 -4.19 10.67 -1.69
CA GLY A 64 -3.95 11.57 -0.57
C GLY A 64 -4.66 11.17 0.73
N LEU A 65 -5.86 10.58 0.65
CA LEU A 65 -6.66 10.19 1.81
C LEU A 65 -6.25 8.84 2.41
N ILE A 66 -5.80 7.88 1.59
CA ILE A 66 -5.44 6.52 2.07
C ILE A 66 -4.41 6.55 3.22
N PRO A 67 -3.31 7.34 3.16
CA PRO A 67 -2.38 7.47 4.29
C PRO A 67 -3.00 7.96 5.59
N LEU A 68 -4.08 8.75 5.53
CA LEU A 68 -4.78 9.24 6.73
C LEU A 68 -5.47 8.10 7.48
N ILE A 69 -5.95 7.06 6.78
CA ILE A 69 -6.49 5.85 7.40
C ILE A 69 -5.39 5.16 8.22
N GLY A 70 -4.23 4.94 7.61
CA GLY A 70 -3.08 4.33 8.29
C GLY A 70 -2.61 5.15 9.49
N GLY A 71 -2.42 6.46 9.31
CA GLY A 71 -2.03 7.36 10.39
C GLY A 71 -3.08 7.44 11.52
N GLY A 72 -4.37 7.40 11.18
CA GLY A 72 -5.46 7.38 12.16
C GLY A 72 -5.50 6.08 12.97
N LEU A 73 -5.39 4.93 12.32
CA LEU A 73 -5.31 3.62 12.98
C LEU A 73 -4.07 3.52 13.89
N GLN A 74 -2.96 4.14 13.50
CA GLN A 74 -1.77 4.23 14.34
C GLN A 74 -1.99 5.14 15.55
N ARG A 75 -2.47 6.36 15.34
CA ARG A 75 -2.61 7.38 16.39
C ARG A 75 -3.67 7.04 17.43
N SER A 76 -4.73 6.35 17.02
CA SER A 76 -5.77 5.83 17.92
C SER A 76 -5.35 4.59 18.72
N GLY A 77 -4.18 4.00 18.42
CA GLY A 77 -3.73 2.76 19.04
C GLY A 77 -4.43 1.50 18.51
N LEU A 78 -5.32 1.62 17.53
CA LEU A 78 -6.02 0.48 16.91
C LEU A 78 -5.05 -0.51 16.25
N LEU A 79 -3.96 -0.05 15.65
CA LEU A 79 -2.90 -0.95 15.14
C LEU A 79 -2.21 -1.73 16.25
N ASN A 80 -1.96 -1.09 17.39
CA ASN A 80 -1.36 -1.77 18.54
C ASN A 80 -2.34 -2.81 19.10
N ASP A 81 -3.62 -2.48 19.19
CA ASP A 81 -4.67 -3.41 19.61
C ASP A 81 -4.74 -4.64 18.68
N LEU A 82 -4.68 -4.44 17.35
CA LEU A 82 -4.62 -5.55 16.38
C LEU A 82 -3.41 -6.44 16.60
N VAL A 83 -2.20 -5.88 16.64
CA VAL A 83 -0.97 -6.68 16.79
C VAL A 83 -0.88 -7.34 18.17
N ASN A 84 -1.29 -6.66 19.24
CA ASN A 84 -1.26 -7.21 20.60
C ASN A 84 -2.23 -8.37 20.81
N ASN A 85 -3.33 -8.41 20.05
CA ASN A 85 -4.34 -9.48 20.13
C ASN A 85 -4.11 -10.59 19.11
N LEU A 86 -3.06 -10.50 18.28
CA LEU A 86 -2.69 -11.51 17.30
C LEU A 86 -1.94 -12.69 17.95
N GLN A 87 -2.68 -13.55 18.65
CA GLN A 87 -2.14 -14.76 19.29
C GLN A 87 -2.19 -15.95 18.35
N VAL A 88 -1.25 -15.94 17.41
CA VAL A 88 -1.06 -17.01 16.43
C VAL A 88 0.29 -17.68 16.66
N LYS A 89 0.58 -18.75 15.92
CA LYS A 89 1.92 -19.34 15.87
C LYS A 89 2.95 -18.25 15.57
N ARG A 90 4.10 -18.34 16.21
CA ARG A 90 5.16 -17.35 16.08
C ARG A 90 5.58 -17.08 14.63
N GLN A 91 5.66 -18.14 13.82
CA GLN A 91 5.87 -18.04 12.36
C GLN A 91 4.87 -17.10 11.68
N VAL A 92 3.58 -17.28 11.98
CA VAL A 92 2.49 -16.50 11.38
C VAL A 92 2.55 -15.06 11.88
N PHE A 93 2.85 -14.84 13.15
CA PHE A 93 3.00 -13.49 13.71
C PHE A 93 4.13 -12.72 13.02
N LEU A 94 5.29 -13.36 12.84
CA LEU A 94 6.47 -12.79 12.19
C LEU A 94 6.22 -12.42 10.72
N GLY A 95 5.42 -13.20 9.99
CA GLY A 95 5.06 -12.88 8.61
C GLY A 95 3.90 -11.88 8.50
N PHE A 96 2.86 -12.02 9.31
CA PHE A 96 1.64 -11.24 9.17
C PHE A 96 1.77 -9.83 9.76
N SER A 97 2.50 -9.65 10.88
CA SER A 97 2.63 -8.32 11.50
C SER A 97 3.34 -7.31 10.60
N PRO A 98 4.46 -7.63 9.88
CA PRO A 98 5.06 -6.69 8.93
C PRO A 98 4.19 -6.52 7.68
N ALA A 99 3.54 -7.58 7.20
CA ALA A 99 2.65 -7.50 6.04
C ALA A 99 1.48 -6.54 6.29
N LEU A 100 0.87 -6.59 7.47
CA LEU A 100 -0.19 -5.67 7.88
C LEU A 100 0.33 -4.22 7.97
N MET A 101 1.53 -4.02 8.50
CA MET A 101 2.15 -2.69 8.53
C MET A 101 2.54 -2.19 7.13
N GLY A 102 2.79 -3.10 6.19
CA GLY A 102 3.05 -2.79 4.78
C GLY A 102 1.82 -2.39 3.99
N LEU A 103 0.64 -2.86 4.39
CA LEU A 103 -0.65 -2.52 3.77
C LEU A 103 -0.99 -1.04 3.87
N LEU A 104 -0.63 -0.42 4.99
CA LEU A 104 -0.99 0.95 5.28
C LEU A 104 0.17 1.85 4.87
N PRO A 105 -0.06 2.84 3.98
CA PRO A 105 0.98 3.79 3.62
C PRO A 105 1.24 4.73 4.81
N ILE A 106 2.06 4.26 5.74
CA ILE A 106 2.47 4.98 6.95
C ILE A 106 3.98 5.27 6.84
N PRO A 107 4.41 6.54 6.96
CA PRO A 107 5.82 6.88 6.99
C PRO A 107 6.50 6.22 8.20
N GLY A 108 7.70 5.66 8.01
CA GLY A 108 8.44 4.98 9.08
C GLY A 108 8.03 3.52 9.33
N GLY A 109 7.24 2.89 8.45
CA GLY A 109 6.71 1.53 8.64
C GLY A 109 7.72 0.47 9.12
N ALA A 110 8.95 0.45 8.61
CA ALA A 110 9.98 -0.50 9.06
C ALA A 110 10.48 -0.24 10.50
N LEU A 111 10.59 1.03 10.90
CA LEU A 111 10.94 1.43 12.27
C LEU A 111 9.80 1.12 13.25
N LEU A 112 8.56 1.19 12.79
CA LEU A 112 7.36 0.95 13.59
C LEU A 112 7.05 -0.55 13.75
N SER A 113 7.36 -1.37 12.75
CA SER A 113 7.17 -2.83 12.81
C SER A 113 8.31 -3.56 13.52
N ALA A 114 9.53 -3.02 13.49
CA ALA A 114 10.70 -3.61 14.15
C ALA A 114 10.49 -3.95 15.66
N PRO A 115 10.01 -3.03 16.52
CA PRO A 115 9.79 -3.35 17.94
C PRO A 115 8.70 -4.39 18.18
N MET A 116 7.76 -4.57 17.24
CA MET A 116 6.71 -5.56 17.35
C MET A 116 7.23 -6.98 17.12
N LEU A 117 8.18 -7.14 16.19
CA LEU A 117 8.80 -8.41 15.86
C LEU A 117 9.63 -8.97 17.02
N ILE A 118 10.30 -8.12 17.79
CA ILE A 118 11.12 -8.53 18.96
C ILE A 118 10.28 -9.32 19.98
N ARG A 119 8.97 -9.04 20.07
CA ARG A 119 8.05 -9.77 20.97
C ARG A 119 7.89 -11.25 20.61
N ALA A 120 8.30 -11.65 19.41
CA ALA A 120 8.28 -13.05 19.02
C ALA A 120 9.31 -13.89 19.79
N GLY A 121 10.38 -13.29 20.33
CA GLY A 121 11.37 -13.97 21.19
C GLY A 121 12.83 -13.70 20.79
N ASP A 122 13.76 -13.85 21.72
CA ASP A 122 15.16 -13.44 21.52
C ASP A 122 16.04 -14.49 20.81
N ASP A 123 15.49 -15.66 20.48
CA ASP A 123 16.19 -16.76 19.79
C ASP A 123 16.32 -16.56 18.27
N ILE A 124 15.84 -15.44 17.72
CA ILE A 124 16.04 -15.03 16.32
C ILE A 124 17.09 -13.93 16.28
N SER A 125 18.11 -14.11 15.42
CA SER A 125 19.14 -13.09 15.20
C SER A 125 18.57 -11.77 14.67
N GLY A 126 19.20 -10.64 15.01
CA GLY A 126 18.78 -9.31 14.55
C GLY A 126 18.70 -9.21 13.02
N ASP A 127 19.64 -9.81 12.30
CA ASP A 127 19.65 -9.84 10.84
C ASP A 127 18.43 -10.59 10.26
N SER A 128 18.04 -11.69 10.90
CA SER A 128 16.85 -12.45 10.51
C SER A 128 15.57 -11.65 10.75
N TYR A 129 15.49 -10.92 11.86
CA TYR A 129 14.36 -10.01 12.11
C TYR A 129 14.24 -8.91 11.06
N ALA A 130 15.37 -8.29 10.69
CA ALA A 130 15.40 -7.28 9.65
C ALA A 130 14.97 -7.87 8.28
N ALA A 131 15.47 -9.06 7.93
CA ALA A 131 15.12 -9.74 6.69
C ALA A 131 13.62 -10.09 6.63
N ILE A 132 13.07 -10.68 7.71
CA ILE A 132 11.63 -10.96 7.84
C ILE A 132 10.81 -9.69 7.67
N ASN A 133 11.17 -8.62 8.39
CA ASN A 133 10.46 -7.36 8.36
C ASN A 133 10.41 -6.78 6.95
N VAL A 134 11.57 -6.69 6.28
CA VAL A 134 11.66 -6.14 4.92
C VAL A 134 10.92 -7.03 3.93
N TRP A 135 11.09 -8.35 3.99
CA TRP A 135 10.48 -9.28 3.04
C TRP A 135 8.95 -9.23 3.11
N PHE A 136 8.38 -9.53 4.28
CA PHE A 136 6.93 -9.67 4.42
C PHE A 136 6.16 -8.35 4.33
N ARG A 137 6.80 -7.22 4.63
CA ARG A 137 6.20 -5.89 4.44
C ARG A 137 5.87 -5.58 2.97
N HIS A 138 6.60 -6.15 2.01
CA HIS A 138 6.42 -5.83 0.59
C HIS A 138 5.59 -6.84 -0.18
N ILE A 139 5.47 -8.08 0.31
CA ILE A 139 4.75 -9.13 -0.41
C ILE A 139 3.26 -8.77 -0.57
N LEU A 140 2.60 -8.34 0.51
CA LEU A 140 1.14 -8.13 0.49
C LEU A 140 0.74 -6.89 -0.32
N ILE A 141 1.65 -5.94 -0.54
CA ILE A 141 1.44 -4.77 -1.40
C ILE A 141 1.13 -5.18 -2.85
N LEU A 142 1.63 -6.33 -3.30
CA LEU A 142 1.40 -6.85 -4.66
C LEU A 142 -0.07 -7.15 -4.97
N ILE A 143 -0.83 -7.53 -3.95
CA ILE A 143 -2.23 -7.96 -4.10
C ILE A 143 -3.21 -7.03 -3.38
N TYR A 144 -2.69 -6.00 -2.69
CA TYR A 144 -3.54 -5.04 -2.00
C TYR A 144 -4.00 -3.94 -2.96
N PRO A 145 -5.32 -3.83 -3.22
CA PRO A 145 -5.85 -2.92 -4.23
C PRO A 145 -5.67 -1.43 -3.90
N LEU A 146 -5.50 -1.04 -2.63
CA LEU A 146 -5.38 0.38 -2.27
C LEU A 146 -3.94 0.83 -2.01
N GLY A 147 -2.96 -0.04 -2.31
CA GLY A 147 -1.54 0.26 -2.19
C GLY A 147 -0.97 0.86 -3.47
N ALA A 148 0.30 0.53 -3.75
CA ALA A 148 1.00 0.96 -4.96
C ALA A 148 0.35 0.45 -6.26
N LEU A 149 -0.45 -0.63 -6.19
CA LEU A 149 -1.10 -1.22 -7.35
C LEU A 149 -2.19 -0.31 -7.97
N LEU A 150 -2.85 0.51 -7.14
CA LEU A 150 -3.97 1.36 -7.56
C LEU A 150 -3.60 2.35 -8.68
N PRO A 151 -2.61 3.25 -8.49
CA PRO A 151 -2.24 4.20 -9.54
C PRO A 151 -1.68 3.48 -10.77
N CYS A 152 -0.96 2.36 -10.61
CA CYS A 152 -0.43 1.59 -11.74
C CYS A 152 -1.57 1.01 -12.61
N ALA A 153 -2.57 0.40 -11.98
CA ALA A 153 -3.73 -0.15 -12.69
C ALA A 153 -4.53 0.95 -13.40
N LYS A 154 -4.71 2.11 -12.74
CA LYS A 154 -5.39 3.28 -13.33
C LYS A 154 -4.64 3.88 -14.51
N MET A 155 -3.32 4.04 -14.42
CA MET A 155 -2.51 4.55 -15.51
C MET A 155 -2.46 3.62 -16.73
N ALA A 156 -2.57 2.31 -16.49
CA ALA A 156 -2.64 1.31 -17.54
C ALA A 156 -4.06 1.07 -18.07
N ASP A 157 -5.06 1.78 -17.53
CA ASP A 157 -6.49 1.63 -17.85
C ASP A 157 -6.98 0.17 -17.75
N VAL A 158 -6.53 -0.53 -16.70
CA VAL A 158 -6.89 -1.93 -16.44
C VAL A 158 -7.63 -2.06 -15.12
N ASN A 159 -8.57 -3.01 -15.09
CA ASN A 159 -9.29 -3.33 -13.86
C ASN A 159 -8.30 -3.88 -12.81
N ILE A 160 -8.25 -3.23 -11.65
CA ILE A 160 -7.31 -3.57 -10.58
C ILE A 160 -7.47 -4.99 -10.05
N TYR A 161 -8.71 -5.50 -9.97
CA TYR A 161 -8.98 -6.85 -9.48
C TYR A 161 -8.53 -7.91 -10.49
N SER A 162 -8.57 -7.59 -11.78
CA SER A 162 -7.96 -8.43 -12.81
C SER A 162 -6.44 -8.48 -12.65
N VAL A 163 -5.79 -7.32 -12.43
CA VAL A 163 -4.33 -7.26 -12.18
C VAL A 163 -3.95 -8.10 -10.95
N ILE A 164 -4.73 -8.03 -9.86
CA ILE A 164 -4.49 -8.83 -8.66
C ILE A 164 -4.46 -10.33 -9.00
N LEU A 165 -5.39 -10.82 -9.83
CA LEU A 165 -5.41 -12.23 -10.25
C LEU A 165 -4.15 -12.63 -11.03
N TYR A 166 -3.64 -11.74 -11.89
CA TYR A 166 -2.40 -11.99 -12.66
C TYR A 166 -1.15 -11.96 -11.80
N VAL A 167 -1.12 -11.12 -10.76
CA VAL A 167 0.04 -11.00 -9.84
C VAL A 167 -0.02 -12.03 -8.70
N LEU A 168 -1.19 -12.63 -8.45
CA LEU A 168 -1.40 -13.61 -7.39
C LEU A 168 -0.40 -14.79 -7.42
N PRO A 169 -0.06 -15.41 -8.57
CA PRO A 169 0.95 -16.47 -8.60
C PRO A 169 2.33 -16.00 -8.12
N ALA A 170 2.74 -14.79 -8.50
CA ALA A 170 4.00 -14.21 -8.04
C ALA A 170 3.97 -13.93 -6.53
N PHE A 171 2.85 -13.41 -6.00
CA PHE A 171 2.63 -13.26 -4.57
C PHE A 171 2.77 -14.59 -3.83
N ILE A 172 2.15 -15.67 -4.33
CA ILE A 172 2.23 -17.01 -3.73
C ILE A 172 3.68 -17.50 -3.71
N ILE A 173 4.41 -17.38 -4.82
CA ILE A 173 5.82 -17.79 -4.91
C ILE A 173 6.67 -17.01 -3.89
N LEU A 174 6.53 -15.68 -3.84
CA LEU A 174 7.30 -14.85 -2.91
C LEU A 174 6.95 -15.14 -1.44
N PHE A 175 5.68 -15.42 -1.16
CA PHE A 175 5.22 -15.85 0.16
C PHE A 175 5.85 -17.20 0.55
N LEU A 176 5.84 -18.20 -0.35
CA LEU A 176 6.42 -19.52 -0.11
C LEU A 176 7.94 -19.44 0.08
N LEU A 177 8.64 -18.63 -0.72
CA LEU A 177 10.08 -18.38 -0.55
C LEU A 177 10.35 -17.72 0.80
N GLY A 178 9.58 -16.70 1.17
CA GLY A 178 9.70 -16.06 2.47
C GLY A 178 9.48 -17.02 3.64
N TYR A 179 8.46 -17.89 3.51
CA TYR A 179 8.20 -18.92 4.49
C TYR A 179 9.38 -19.90 4.60
N PHE A 180 9.85 -20.44 3.47
CA PHE A 180 10.90 -21.46 3.44
C PHE A 180 12.24 -20.94 3.97
N PHE A 181 12.65 -19.74 3.56
CA PHE A 181 13.94 -19.17 3.93
C PHE A 181 13.95 -18.50 5.31
N PHE A 182 12.84 -17.89 5.74
CA PHE A 182 12.85 -17.07 6.96
C PHE A 182 12.00 -17.62 8.11
N LEU A 183 10.88 -18.31 7.83
CA LEU A 183 9.92 -18.70 8.88
C LEU A 183 9.97 -20.19 9.25
N ARG A 184 10.42 -21.06 8.34
CA ARG A 184 10.37 -22.53 8.50
C ARG A 184 11.00 -23.02 9.80
N ASN A 185 12.11 -22.42 10.22
CA ASN A 185 12.87 -22.84 11.39
C ASN A 185 12.40 -22.18 12.70
N VAL A 186 11.44 -21.26 12.64
CA VAL A 186 10.89 -20.63 13.84
C VAL A 186 9.79 -21.52 14.38
N SER A 187 9.85 -21.99 15.61
CA SER A 187 8.78 -22.80 16.21
C SER A 187 8.22 -22.16 17.48
N GLY A 188 7.06 -22.63 17.90
CA GLY A 188 6.38 -22.19 19.12
C GLY A 188 5.24 -21.20 18.87
N ASP A 189 4.53 -20.94 19.95
CA ASP A 189 3.44 -19.98 20.00
C ASP A 189 3.95 -18.62 20.46
N MET A 190 3.24 -17.56 20.07
CA MET A 190 3.50 -16.25 20.64
C MET A 190 3.35 -16.28 22.17
N PRO A 191 4.25 -15.65 22.94
CA PRO A 191 4.10 -15.52 24.37
C PRO A 191 2.73 -14.90 24.71
N SER A 192 1.83 -15.69 25.29
CA SER A 192 0.49 -15.23 25.66
C SER A 192 0.60 -14.42 26.95
N VAL A 193 0.56 -13.09 26.82
CA VAL A 193 0.60 -12.19 27.97
C VAL A 193 -0.80 -12.00 28.57
N HIS A 194 -1.87 -12.15 27.77
CA HIS A 194 -3.26 -11.89 28.15
C HIS A 194 -4.24 -12.77 27.35
N LYS A 195 -5.53 -12.83 27.71
CA LYS A 195 -6.57 -13.46 26.86
C LYS A 195 -6.82 -12.63 25.59
N ILE A 196 -7.06 -13.30 24.46
CA ILE A 196 -7.39 -12.65 23.18
C ILE A 196 -8.67 -11.83 23.33
N ASN A 197 -8.60 -10.55 22.97
CA ASN A 197 -9.79 -9.73 22.77
C ASN A 197 -10.11 -9.65 21.27
N TYR A 198 -11.07 -10.49 20.84
CA TYR A 198 -11.50 -10.55 19.45
C TYR A 198 -12.01 -9.22 18.89
N LYS A 199 -12.64 -8.37 19.71
CA LYS A 199 -13.09 -7.05 19.24
C LYS A 199 -11.89 -6.19 18.84
N LYS A 200 -10.85 -6.16 19.68
CA LYS A 200 -9.61 -5.42 19.42
C LYS A 200 -8.81 -5.98 18.23
N LEU A 201 -8.97 -7.26 17.93
CA LEU A 201 -8.39 -7.88 16.74
C LEU A 201 -9.17 -7.55 15.46
N PHE A 202 -10.49 -7.75 15.46
CA PHE A 202 -11.29 -7.66 14.24
C PHE A 202 -11.64 -6.23 13.83
N ILE A 203 -11.84 -5.31 14.78
CA ILE A 203 -12.23 -3.92 14.46
C ILE A 203 -11.23 -3.27 13.49
N PRO A 204 -9.90 -3.26 13.75
CA PRO A 204 -8.96 -2.60 12.85
C PRO A 204 -8.88 -3.31 11.48
N LEU A 205 -8.98 -4.65 11.45
CA LEU A 205 -9.05 -5.41 10.21
C LEU A 205 -10.28 -5.05 9.36
N MET A 206 -11.44 -4.91 9.98
CA MET A 206 -12.68 -4.51 9.31
C MET A 206 -12.57 -3.11 8.73
N ILE A 207 -11.88 -2.19 9.41
CA ILE A 207 -11.62 -0.84 8.89
C ILE A 207 -10.71 -0.88 7.66
N ILE A 208 -9.65 -1.70 7.68
CA ILE A 208 -8.72 -1.84 6.55
C ILE A 208 -9.42 -2.47 5.33
N ILE A 209 -10.24 -3.51 5.57
CA ILE A 209 -10.91 -4.26 4.51
C ILE A 209 -12.16 -3.54 3.98
N SER A 210 -12.77 -2.63 4.75
CA SER A 210 -14.01 -1.96 4.32
C SER A 210 -13.82 -1.16 3.02
N ALA A 211 -12.72 -0.44 2.87
CA ALA A 211 -12.47 0.35 1.66
C ALA A 211 -12.41 -0.50 0.38
N PRO A 212 -11.57 -1.55 0.27
CA PRO A 212 -11.55 -2.39 -0.92
C PRO A 212 -12.81 -3.23 -1.08
N ALA A 213 -13.45 -3.67 0.01
CA ALA A 213 -14.70 -4.42 -0.07
C ALA A 213 -15.85 -3.57 -0.64
N ILE A 214 -15.95 -2.30 -0.22
CA ILE A 214 -16.95 -1.37 -0.75
C ILE A 214 -16.62 -1.03 -2.21
N HIS A 215 -15.35 -0.77 -2.52
CA HIS A 215 -14.90 -0.48 -3.89
C HIS A 215 -15.29 -1.61 -4.85
N ILE A 216 -14.89 -2.85 -4.58
CA ILE A 216 -15.22 -3.98 -5.46
C ILE A 216 -16.73 -4.20 -5.57
N THR A 217 -17.47 -4.06 -4.48
CA THR A 217 -18.92 -4.31 -4.46
C THR A 217 -19.65 -3.28 -5.31
N LEU A 218 -19.36 -1.99 -5.12
CA LEU A 218 -20.01 -0.92 -5.87
C LEU A 218 -19.61 -0.91 -7.35
N SER A 219 -18.32 -1.14 -7.66
CA SER A 219 -17.86 -1.24 -9.05
C SER A 219 -18.55 -2.40 -9.78
N ASN A 220 -18.75 -3.55 -9.12
CA ASN A 220 -19.48 -4.69 -9.69
C ASN A 220 -20.99 -4.42 -9.87
N LEU A 221 -21.56 -3.48 -9.11
CA LEU A 221 -22.94 -3.03 -9.27
C LEU A 221 -23.10 -1.97 -10.38
N GLY A 222 -22.02 -1.60 -11.07
CA GLY A 222 -22.03 -0.63 -12.16
C GLY A 222 -21.91 0.83 -11.73
N VAL A 223 -21.57 1.10 -10.47
CA VAL A 223 -21.19 2.44 -10.03
C VAL A 223 -19.84 2.81 -10.64
N PHE A 224 -19.66 4.09 -10.99
CA PHE A 224 -18.40 4.59 -11.53
C PHE A 224 -17.23 4.30 -10.59
N ASP A 225 -16.14 3.74 -11.09
CA ASP A 225 -15.11 3.10 -10.28
C ASP A 225 -14.44 4.08 -9.30
N GLU A 226 -14.20 5.32 -9.74
CA GLU A 226 -13.63 6.38 -8.93
C GLU A 226 -14.57 6.81 -7.80
N ILE A 227 -15.89 6.80 -8.05
CA ILE A 227 -16.89 7.09 -7.02
C ILE A 227 -16.93 5.93 -6.02
N SER A 228 -16.92 4.68 -6.49
CA SER A 228 -16.85 3.49 -5.64
C SER A 228 -15.62 3.50 -4.73
N LEU A 229 -14.46 3.87 -5.28
CA LEU A 229 -13.22 4.07 -4.54
C LEU A 229 -13.34 5.17 -3.49
N MET A 230 -13.91 6.33 -3.85
CA MET A 230 -14.12 7.46 -2.93
C MET A 230 -15.01 7.09 -1.77
N ILE A 231 -16.12 6.40 -2.03
CA ILE A 231 -17.04 5.94 -0.98
C ILE A 231 -16.32 4.97 -0.06
N GLY A 232 -15.60 3.98 -0.60
CA GLY A 232 -14.86 3.00 0.20
C GLY A 232 -13.83 3.65 1.13
N ILE A 233 -12.98 4.53 0.58
CA ILE A 233 -11.95 5.24 1.36
C ILE A 233 -12.59 6.14 2.41
N SER A 234 -13.64 6.89 2.05
CA SER A 234 -14.32 7.79 2.98
C SER A 234 -14.96 7.03 4.14
N VAL A 235 -15.61 5.89 3.87
CA VAL A 235 -16.19 5.03 4.92
C VAL A 235 -15.10 4.50 5.84
N SER A 236 -14.00 3.98 5.30
CA SER A 236 -12.87 3.50 6.13
C SER A 236 -12.26 4.61 6.98
N LEU A 237 -12.11 5.82 6.43
CA LEU A 237 -11.59 6.97 7.17
C LEU A 237 -12.55 7.42 8.28
N ILE A 238 -13.86 7.47 8.02
CA ILE A 238 -14.88 7.80 9.02
C ILE A 238 -14.91 6.75 10.13
N LEU A 239 -14.83 5.46 9.79
CA LEU A 239 -14.75 4.38 10.79
C LEU A 239 -13.49 4.53 11.65
N THR A 240 -12.36 4.87 11.02
CA THR A 240 -11.11 5.15 11.75
C THR A 240 -11.28 6.30 12.73
N ALA A 241 -11.87 7.42 12.29
CA ALA A 241 -12.06 8.60 13.13
C ALA A 241 -13.04 8.34 14.30
N THR A 242 -14.18 7.74 14.00
CA THR A 242 -15.26 7.49 14.99
C THR A 242 -14.88 6.44 16.02
N ILE A 243 -14.34 5.29 15.59
CA ILE A 243 -13.97 4.19 16.48
C ILE A 243 -12.64 4.51 17.19
N GLY A 244 -11.71 5.13 16.48
CA GLY A 244 -10.42 5.57 17.02
C GLY A 244 -10.50 6.76 17.96
N LYS A 245 -11.67 7.42 18.06
CA LYS A 245 -11.92 8.62 18.87
C LYS A 245 -10.89 9.72 18.60
N LEU A 246 -10.63 9.97 17.32
CA LEU A 246 -9.68 10.98 16.81
C LEU A 246 -10.33 12.35 16.66
#